data_AF-A0A7S6REF6-F1
#
_entry.id   AF-A0A7S6REF6-F1
#
_cell.length_a   1.000
_cell.length_b   1.000
_cell.length_c   1.000
_cell.angle_alpha   90.00
_cell.angle_beta   90.00
_cell.angle_gamma   90.00
#
_symmetry.space_group_name_H-M   'P 1'
#
loop_
_entity.id
_entity.type
_entity.pdbx_description
1 polymer ?
#
loop_
_entity_poly.entity_id
_entity_poly.type
_entity_poly.pdbx_seq_one_letter_code
_entity_poly.pdbx_strand_id
1 'polypeptide(L)'
;MLKLPWRLLYVVLGFVSSTQPTTNHDLTNILSSTRPSFCSSSKNHPEILQNTGLKNQDIWLDLIKLYTGNLMFLKTITVVINKNYDGEVADFLAENTLHITQQMQSYFQDKFNRLSPIEKQIVLQLSKFEKPISREELRQSLIQKSLTQKLNLSSVDFNNGLQSLQQRYLVGKQKEDKVMFSLSSVFREYVRNLN
;
A
#
# COMPACT_ATOMS: atom_id res chain seq x y z
N MET A 1 -39.13 47.42 22.39
CA MET A 1 -39.01 48.80 21.88
C MET A 1 -38.27 49.64 22.90
N LEU A 2 -37.02 50.03 22.63
CA LEU A 2 -36.48 51.40 22.72
C LEU A 2 -34.95 51.33 22.53
N LYS A 3 -34.48 51.97 21.46
CA LYS A 3 -33.08 52.36 21.25
C LYS A 3 -32.83 53.68 21.99
N LEU A 4 -31.55 53.99 22.28
CA LEU A 4 -30.86 55.31 22.32
C LEU A 4 -29.84 55.41 23.51
N PRO A 5 -28.84 56.33 23.54
CA PRO A 5 -27.58 56.24 22.77
C PRO A 5 -26.29 56.74 23.51
N TRP A 6 -25.13 56.36 22.96
CA TRP A 6 -23.86 57.10 22.74
C TRP A 6 -23.53 58.37 23.56
N ARG A 7 -22.36 58.37 24.24
CA ARG A 7 -21.36 59.47 24.34
C ARG A 7 -20.13 58.99 25.15
N LEU A 8 -18.99 58.76 24.49
CA LEU A 8 -17.79 59.61 24.41
C LEU A 8 -16.95 59.68 25.69
N LEU A 9 -15.76 59.08 25.63
CA LEU A 9 -14.52 59.67 26.17
C LEU A 9 -13.33 59.11 25.37
N TYR A 10 -12.86 59.92 24.42
CA TYR A 10 -11.54 59.81 23.82
C TYR A 10 -10.54 60.47 24.77
N VAL A 11 -9.47 59.77 25.13
CA VAL A 11 -8.17 60.39 25.43
C VAL A 11 -7.09 59.63 24.65
N VAL A 12 -6.30 60.44 23.98
CA VAL A 12 -5.25 60.15 23.01
C VAL A 12 -3.94 59.77 23.70
N LEU A 13 -3.15 58.94 23.02
CA LEU A 13 -1.67 58.86 22.92
C LEU A 13 -1.34 57.35 22.76
N GLY A 14 -0.88 56.80 21.64
CA GLY A 14 -0.20 57.36 20.48
C GLY A 14 0.93 56.38 20.16
N PHE A 15 0.79 55.55 19.14
CA PHE A 15 1.86 55.04 18.26
C PHE A 15 1.19 54.24 17.14
N VAL A 16 1.00 54.89 16.00
CA VAL A 16 0.75 54.24 14.71
C VAL A 16 2.12 54.01 14.09
N SER A 17 2.45 52.75 13.81
CA SER A 17 3.26 52.42 12.65
C SER A 17 2.54 51.31 11.91
N SER A 18 1.99 51.68 10.77
CA SER A 18 1.31 50.82 9.82
C SER A 18 2.31 50.32 8.78
N THR A 19 2.57 49.02 8.74
CA THR A 19 2.85 48.31 7.49
C THR A 19 2.09 46.98 7.48
N GLN A 20 1.55 46.69 6.32
CA GLN A 20 0.48 45.74 6.02
C GLN A 20 0.85 44.25 6.23
N PRO A 21 -0.16 43.35 6.29
CA PRO A 21 0.05 41.96 6.66
C PRO A 21 0.74 41.21 5.53
N THR A 22 1.80 40.47 5.87
CA THR A 22 2.42 39.49 4.99
C THR A 22 1.40 38.40 4.69
N THR A 23 0.95 38.37 3.43
CA THR A 23 0.23 37.26 2.84
C THR A 23 1.05 35.99 3.07
N ASN A 24 0.52 35.09 3.88
CA ASN A 24 1.09 33.79 4.16
C ASN A 24 1.03 32.98 2.86
N HIS A 25 2.14 32.98 2.12
CA HIS A 25 2.33 32.18 0.92
C HIS A 25 2.26 30.69 1.32
N ASP A 26 1.35 29.98 0.68
CA ASP A 26 1.44 28.55 0.36
C ASP A 26 1.79 27.57 1.48
N LEU A 27 0.79 27.23 2.31
CA LEU A 27 0.74 25.91 2.98
C LEU A 27 -0.11 24.88 2.22
N THR A 28 -0.63 25.23 1.04
CA THR A 28 -1.47 24.35 0.22
C THR A 28 -0.68 23.42 -0.71
N ASN A 29 0.64 23.54 -0.79
CA ASN A 29 1.47 22.76 -1.73
C ASN A 29 2.19 21.52 -1.16
N ILE A 30 1.90 21.10 0.08
CA ILE A 30 2.52 19.88 0.65
C ILE A 30 1.65 18.61 0.42
N LEU A 31 0.45 18.73 -0.18
CA LEU A 31 -0.48 17.59 -0.34
C LEU A 31 -0.82 17.19 -1.78
N SER A 32 -0.03 17.59 -2.78
CA SER A 32 -0.28 17.24 -4.19
C SER A 32 0.73 16.27 -4.81
N SER A 33 1.49 15.51 -4.01
CA SER A 33 2.19 14.31 -4.53
C SER A 33 1.47 13.02 -4.12
N THR A 34 0.27 12.82 -4.67
CA THR A 34 -0.32 11.48 -4.74
C THR A 34 0.49 10.68 -5.75
N ARG A 35 1.70 10.23 -5.35
CA ARG A 35 2.35 9.13 -6.05
C ARG A 35 1.41 7.93 -5.91
N PRO A 36 0.97 7.29 -7.01
CA PRO A 36 0.27 6.03 -6.90
C PRO A 36 1.18 5.06 -6.13
N SER A 37 0.76 4.70 -4.93
CA SER A 37 1.37 3.61 -4.19
C SER A 37 0.99 2.34 -4.93
N PHE A 38 1.99 1.51 -5.22
CA PHE A 38 2.00 0.56 -6.33
C PHE A 38 2.20 1.27 -7.66
N CYS A 39 3.41 1.17 -8.23
CA CYS A 39 3.61 1.44 -9.65
C CYS A 39 2.69 0.50 -10.45
N SER A 40 1.47 0.92 -10.75
CA SER A 40 0.69 0.42 -11.88
C SER A 40 1.12 1.10 -13.19
N SER A 41 2.16 1.94 -13.14
CA SER A 41 2.75 2.62 -14.29
C SER A 41 3.66 1.71 -15.13
N SER A 42 3.88 0.45 -14.75
CA SER A 42 4.30 -0.56 -15.73
C SER A 42 3.14 -0.74 -16.69
N LYS A 43 3.21 -0.11 -17.86
CA LYS A 43 2.35 -0.47 -18.98
C LYS A 43 2.48 -2.00 -19.13
N ASN A 44 1.41 -2.72 -18.83
CA ASN A 44 1.38 -4.17 -18.91
C ASN A 44 1.38 -4.54 -20.38
N HIS A 45 2.58 -4.72 -20.91
CA HIS A 45 2.85 -5.01 -22.31
C HIS A 45 2.91 -6.54 -22.47
N PRO A 46 1.93 -7.17 -23.15
CA PRO A 46 1.96 -8.61 -23.43
C PRO A 46 3.26 -9.06 -24.10
N GLU A 47 3.92 -8.13 -24.80
CA GLU A 47 5.19 -8.32 -25.48
C GLU A 47 6.30 -8.86 -24.56
N ILE A 48 6.19 -8.62 -23.25
CA ILE A 48 7.11 -9.14 -22.22
C ILE A 48 7.15 -10.68 -22.14
N LEU A 49 6.09 -11.34 -22.63
CA LEU A 49 5.95 -12.80 -22.67
C LEU A 49 6.23 -13.38 -24.06
N GLN A 50 6.61 -12.55 -25.05
CA GLN A 50 6.99 -13.07 -26.36
C GLN A 50 8.19 -14.01 -26.28
N ASN A 51 8.20 -15.03 -27.15
CA ASN A 51 9.28 -16.01 -27.25
C ASN A 51 9.55 -16.81 -25.96
N THR A 52 8.57 -16.85 -25.05
CA THR A 52 8.68 -17.62 -23.79
C THR A 52 8.20 -19.07 -23.92
N GLY A 53 7.58 -19.44 -25.04
CA GLY A 53 6.93 -20.75 -25.22
C GLY A 53 5.48 -20.81 -24.72
N LEU A 54 4.99 -19.73 -24.10
CA LEU A 54 3.60 -19.64 -23.66
C LEU A 54 2.62 -19.56 -24.85
N LYS A 55 1.45 -20.15 -24.66
CA LYS A 55 0.30 -20.13 -25.58
C LYS A 55 -0.80 -19.22 -25.01
N ASN A 56 -1.97 -19.18 -25.68
CA ASN A 56 -3.13 -18.35 -25.31
C ASN A 56 -2.76 -16.86 -25.10
N GLN A 57 -2.23 -16.22 -26.15
CA GLN A 57 -1.75 -14.84 -26.10
C GLN A 57 -2.82 -13.83 -25.65
N ASP A 58 -4.09 -14.11 -25.94
CA ASP A 58 -5.25 -13.29 -25.60
C ASP A 58 -5.44 -13.10 -24.08
N ILE A 59 -4.98 -14.05 -23.26
CA ILE A 59 -5.09 -14.02 -21.79
C ILE A 59 -3.77 -13.69 -21.08
N TRP A 60 -2.70 -13.37 -21.81
CA TRP A 60 -1.41 -12.99 -21.23
C TRP A 60 -1.48 -11.79 -20.31
N LEU A 61 -2.36 -10.83 -20.60
CA LEU A 61 -2.57 -9.68 -19.74
C LEU A 61 -3.04 -10.07 -18.33
N ASP A 62 -3.83 -11.13 -18.22
CA ASP A 62 -4.34 -11.57 -16.93
C ASP A 62 -3.26 -12.27 -16.11
N LEU A 63 -2.39 -13.06 -16.76
CA LEU A 63 -1.17 -13.58 -16.14
C LEU A 63 -0.25 -12.44 -15.65
N ILE A 64 -0.05 -11.41 -16.48
CA ILE A 64 0.77 -10.23 -16.12
C ILE A 64 0.18 -9.50 -14.92
N LYS A 65 -1.14 -9.27 -14.89
CA LYS A 65 -1.83 -8.63 -13.76
C LYS A 65 -1.74 -9.50 -12.49
N LEU A 66 -1.93 -10.81 -12.61
CA LEU A 66 -1.87 -11.76 -11.49
C LEU A 66 -0.53 -11.67 -10.76
N TYR A 67 0.57 -11.57 -11.52
CA TYR A 67 1.93 -11.39 -11.01
C TYR A 67 2.39 -9.93 -10.93
N THR A 68 1.45 -8.99 -10.95
CA THR A 68 1.69 -7.55 -10.74
C THR A 68 2.73 -6.92 -11.69
N GLY A 69 2.88 -7.47 -12.90
CA GLY A 69 3.87 -7.00 -13.89
C GLY A 69 5.33 -7.24 -13.48
N ASN A 70 5.58 -8.01 -12.42
CA ASN A 70 6.94 -8.25 -11.95
C ASN A 70 7.66 -9.25 -12.86
N LEU A 71 8.69 -8.78 -13.54
CA LEU A 71 9.50 -9.57 -14.47
C LEU A 71 10.12 -10.84 -13.86
N MET A 72 10.58 -10.78 -12.61
CA MET A 72 11.16 -11.94 -11.96
C MET A 72 10.09 -13.00 -11.70
N PHE A 73 8.93 -12.59 -11.23
CA PHE A 73 7.78 -13.48 -10.99
C PHE A 73 7.31 -14.13 -12.28
N LEU A 74 7.11 -13.33 -13.34
CA LEU A 74 6.71 -13.82 -14.66
C LEU A 74 7.70 -14.84 -15.22
N LYS A 75 9.01 -14.57 -15.14
CA LYS A 75 10.05 -15.53 -15.57
C LYS A 75 9.93 -16.87 -14.84
N THR A 76 9.73 -16.85 -13.53
CA THR A 76 9.61 -18.11 -12.76
C THR A 76 8.35 -18.89 -13.10
N ILE A 77 7.26 -18.18 -13.36
CA ILE A 77 5.96 -18.79 -13.65
C ILE A 77 5.89 -19.31 -15.09
N THR A 78 6.50 -18.61 -16.05
CA THR A 78 6.69 -19.14 -17.40
C THR A 78 7.31 -20.53 -17.39
N VAL A 79 8.32 -20.75 -16.54
CA VAL A 79 8.96 -22.07 -16.41
C VAL A 79 7.99 -23.12 -15.87
N VAL A 80 7.14 -22.76 -14.89
CA VAL A 80 6.11 -23.66 -14.36
C VAL A 80 5.06 -24.00 -15.42
N ILE A 81 4.55 -22.99 -16.12
CA ILE A 81 3.51 -23.16 -17.16
C ILE A 81 4.03 -24.06 -18.29
N ASN A 82 5.24 -23.81 -18.78
CA ASN A 82 5.82 -24.65 -19.83
C ASN A 82 6.06 -26.10 -19.38
N LYS A 83 6.48 -26.32 -18.13
CA LYS A 83 6.82 -27.66 -17.65
C LYS A 83 5.61 -28.49 -17.25
N ASN A 84 4.58 -27.86 -16.70
CA ASN A 84 3.47 -28.57 -16.06
C ASN A 84 2.17 -28.49 -16.89
N TYR A 85 2.07 -27.53 -17.81
CA TYR A 85 0.87 -27.25 -18.61
C TYR A 85 1.19 -27.13 -20.10
N ASP A 86 2.36 -27.59 -20.55
CA ASP A 86 2.79 -27.55 -21.96
C ASP A 86 2.62 -26.18 -22.65
N GLY A 87 2.84 -25.11 -21.87
CA GLY A 87 2.71 -23.72 -22.31
C GLY A 87 1.29 -23.16 -22.30
N GLU A 88 0.26 -23.96 -21.99
CA GLU A 88 -1.15 -23.52 -21.92
C GLU A 88 -1.38 -22.61 -20.69
N VAL A 89 -1.49 -21.31 -20.94
CA VAL A 89 -1.75 -20.31 -19.90
C VAL A 89 -3.18 -20.42 -19.37
N ALA A 90 -4.12 -20.86 -20.22
CA ALA A 90 -5.52 -21.01 -19.83
C ALA A 90 -5.70 -22.06 -18.74
N ASP A 91 -5.04 -23.22 -18.90
CA ASP A 91 -5.10 -24.31 -17.93
C ASP A 91 -4.47 -23.91 -16.59
N PHE A 92 -3.34 -23.21 -16.63
CA PHE A 92 -2.72 -22.67 -15.42
C PHE A 92 -3.62 -21.66 -14.69
N LEU A 93 -4.24 -20.73 -15.41
CA LEU A 93 -5.12 -19.72 -14.80
C LEU A 93 -6.45 -20.32 -14.31
N ALA A 94 -6.90 -21.44 -14.89
CA ALA A 94 -8.13 -22.12 -14.49
C ALA A 94 -8.07 -22.72 -13.07
N GLU A 95 -6.87 -22.95 -12.51
CA GLU A 95 -6.72 -23.37 -11.11
C GLU A 95 -7.23 -22.32 -10.11
N ASN A 96 -7.35 -21.04 -10.54
CA ASN A 96 -7.81 -19.94 -9.71
C ASN A 96 -7.01 -19.79 -8.40
N THR A 97 -5.72 -20.15 -8.43
CA THR A 97 -4.78 -19.98 -7.33
C THR A 97 -3.59 -19.14 -7.75
N LEU A 98 -3.00 -18.39 -6.81
CA LEU A 98 -1.77 -17.64 -7.04
C LEU A 98 -0.57 -18.51 -6.67
N HIS A 99 0.04 -19.17 -7.65
CA HIS A 99 1.19 -20.03 -7.41
C HIS A 99 2.42 -19.21 -6.99
N ILE A 100 3.05 -19.58 -5.87
CA ILE A 100 4.29 -18.99 -5.36
C ILE A 100 5.43 -20.01 -5.50
N THR A 101 6.29 -19.80 -6.49
CA THR A 101 7.45 -20.68 -6.76
C THR A 101 8.48 -20.62 -5.64
N GLN A 102 9.34 -21.63 -5.53
CA GLN A 102 10.44 -21.65 -4.56
C GLN A 102 11.34 -20.40 -4.66
N GLN A 103 11.63 -19.93 -5.87
CA GLN A 103 12.44 -18.72 -6.06
C GLN A 103 11.74 -17.46 -5.52
N MET A 104 10.41 -17.36 -5.69
CA MET A 104 9.62 -16.29 -5.08
C MET A 104 9.61 -16.40 -3.55
N GLN A 105 9.48 -17.62 -3.01
CA GLN A 105 9.53 -17.87 -1.57
C GLN A 105 10.86 -17.40 -0.99
N SER A 106 12.00 -17.78 -1.58
CA SER A 106 13.32 -17.31 -1.14
C SER A 106 13.46 -15.79 -1.22
N TYR A 107 13.00 -15.17 -2.32
CA TYR A 107 13.02 -13.72 -2.47
C TYR A 107 12.23 -13.02 -1.35
N PHE A 108 11.04 -13.50 -1.04
CA PHE A 108 10.22 -12.90 0.02
C PHE A 108 10.71 -13.23 1.41
N GLN A 109 11.30 -14.41 1.63
CA GLN A 109 11.88 -14.80 2.92
C GLN A 109 12.96 -13.84 3.36
N ASP A 110 13.86 -13.47 2.46
CA ASP A 110 14.89 -12.47 2.75
C ASP A 110 14.30 -11.10 3.13
N LYS A 111 13.23 -10.68 2.45
CA LYS A 111 12.54 -9.42 2.73
C LYS A 111 11.81 -9.47 4.07
N PHE A 112 11.09 -10.56 4.32
CA PHE A 112 10.29 -10.77 5.51
C PHE A 112 11.17 -10.89 6.77
N ASN A 113 12.29 -11.60 6.68
CA ASN A 113 13.22 -11.76 7.80
C ASN A 113 13.79 -10.43 8.30
N ARG A 114 13.97 -9.45 7.40
CA ARG A 114 14.46 -8.09 7.70
C ARG A 114 13.37 -7.12 8.17
N LEU A 115 12.14 -7.58 8.32
CA LEU A 115 11.07 -6.78 8.93
C LEU A 115 11.23 -6.79 10.45
N SER A 116 11.09 -5.62 11.05
CA SER A 116 10.98 -5.46 12.50
C SER A 116 9.74 -6.19 13.04
N PRO A 117 9.67 -6.44 14.36
CA PRO A 117 8.53 -7.12 14.97
C PRO A 117 7.17 -6.47 14.67
N ILE A 118 7.11 -5.13 14.67
CA ILE A 118 5.86 -4.41 14.35
C ILE A 118 5.49 -4.52 12.87
N GLU A 119 6.47 -4.43 11.97
CA GLU A 119 6.24 -4.61 10.54
C GLU A 119 5.72 -6.01 10.23
N LYS A 120 6.30 -7.05 10.85
CA LYS A 120 5.81 -8.44 10.74
C LYS A 120 4.36 -8.56 11.20
N GLN A 121 4.00 -7.95 12.33
CA GLN A 121 2.62 -7.94 12.82
C GLN A 121 1.66 -7.28 11.83
N ILE A 122 2.04 -6.11 11.28
CA ILE A 122 1.22 -5.39 10.30
C ILE A 122 0.99 -6.24 9.04
N VAL A 123 2.05 -6.81 8.45
CA VAL A 123 1.89 -7.60 7.20
C VAL A 123 1.14 -8.91 7.43
N LEU A 124 1.36 -9.59 8.58
CA LEU A 124 0.60 -10.79 8.94
C LEU A 124 -0.88 -10.49 9.19
N GLN A 125 -1.20 -9.28 9.63
CA GLN A 125 -2.59 -8.88 9.83
C GLN A 125 -3.25 -8.46 8.52
N LEU A 126 -2.57 -7.66 7.70
CA LEU A 126 -3.05 -7.28 6.37
C LEU A 126 -3.22 -8.49 5.44
N SER A 127 -2.41 -9.54 5.59
CA SER A 127 -2.50 -10.71 4.70
C SER A 127 -3.84 -11.45 4.80
N LYS A 128 -4.58 -11.27 5.90
CA LYS A 128 -5.91 -11.87 6.09
C LYS A 128 -6.99 -11.21 5.24
N PHE A 129 -6.72 -10.03 4.68
CA PHE A 129 -7.71 -9.26 3.94
C PHE A 129 -7.41 -9.29 2.44
N GLU A 130 -8.42 -9.65 1.65
CA GLU A 130 -8.33 -9.59 0.19
C GLU A 130 -8.49 -8.18 -0.35
N LYS A 131 -9.39 -7.42 0.28
CA LYS A 131 -9.65 -6.02 -0.03
C LYS A 131 -8.83 -5.11 0.89
N PRO A 132 -8.51 -3.88 0.45
CA PRO A 132 -7.91 -2.87 1.30
C PRO A 132 -8.78 -2.63 2.54
N ILE A 133 -8.14 -2.36 3.69
CA ILE A 133 -8.82 -2.04 4.94
C ILE A 133 -8.39 -0.67 5.46
N SER A 134 -9.24 -0.02 6.24
CA SER A 134 -8.93 1.30 6.79
C SER A 134 -7.81 1.23 7.83
N ARG A 135 -7.12 2.37 8.02
CA ARG A 135 -6.12 2.54 9.08
C ARG A 135 -6.69 2.14 10.45
N GLU A 136 -7.90 2.58 10.74
CA GLU A 136 -8.57 2.37 12.02
C GLU A 136 -8.89 0.89 12.24
N GLU A 137 -9.45 0.21 11.23
CA GLU A 137 -9.72 -1.24 11.29
C GLU A 137 -8.44 -2.06 11.49
N LEU A 138 -7.38 -1.73 10.73
CA LEU A 138 -6.09 -2.39 10.88
C LEU A 138 -5.56 -2.22 12.31
N ARG A 139 -5.55 -0.99 12.83
CA ARG A 139 -5.06 -0.71 14.18
C ARG A 139 -5.87 -1.43 15.25
N GLN A 140 -7.20 -1.41 15.17
CA GLN A 140 -8.06 -2.10 16.13
C GLN A 140 -7.82 -3.61 16.13
N SER A 141 -7.67 -4.21 14.94
CA SER A 141 -7.40 -5.64 14.83
C SER A 141 -6.04 -6.04 15.43
N LEU A 142 -5.03 -5.17 15.34
CA LEU A 142 -3.74 -5.38 16.00
C LEU A 142 -3.84 -5.22 17.52
N ILE A 143 -4.57 -4.21 18.03
CA ILE A 143 -4.80 -4.03 19.47
C ILE A 143 -5.48 -5.27 20.06
N GLN A 144 -6.52 -5.80 19.40
CA GLN A 144 -7.20 -7.01 19.86
C GLN A 144 -6.25 -8.20 19.99
N LYS A 145 -5.34 -8.38 19.02
CA LYS A 145 -4.28 -9.41 19.08
C LYS A 145 -3.23 -9.11 20.16
N SER A 146 -2.92 -7.84 20.36
CA SER A 146 -2.00 -7.36 21.40
C SER A 146 -2.50 -7.71 22.81
N LEU A 147 -3.81 -7.58 23.04
CA LEU A 147 -4.45 -7.93 24.31
C LEU A 147 -4.34 -9.42 24.63
N THR A 148 -4.42 -10.29 23.63
CA THR A 148 -4.25 -11.74 23.83
C THR A 148 -2.79 -12.15 23.97
N GLN A 149 -1.86 -11.36 23.43
CA GLN A 149 -0.41 -11.65 23.44
C GLN A 149 0.41 -10.78 24.43
N LYS A 150 -0.25 -9.94 25.24
CA LYS A 150 0.39 -8.97 26.17
C LYS A 150 1.45 -8.08 25.50
N LEU A 151 1.23 -7.68 24.26
CA LEU A 151 2.08 -6.73 23.55
C LEU A 151 1.57 -5.30 23.78
N ASN A 152 2.46 -4.31 23.79
CA ASN A 152 2.09 -2.90 23.81
C ASN A 152 2.25 -2.31 22.41
N LEU A 153 1.15 -1.90 21.78
CA LEU A 153 1.17 -1.23 20.47
C LEU A 153 1.08 0.30 20.63
N SER A 154 2.23 0.96 20.64
CA SER A 154 2.27 2.42 20.58
C SER A 154 1.68 2.95 19.26
N SER A 155 1.07 4.13 19.31
CA SER A 155 0.69 4.88 18.09
C SER A 155 1.92 5.22 17.23
N VAL A 156 3.06 5.50 17.88
CA VAL A 156 4.31 5.84 17.20
C VAL A 156 4.86 4.63 16.44
N ASP A 157 4.96 3.47 17.09
CA ASP A 157 5.47 2.25 16.47
C ASP A 157 4.60 1.78 15.30
N PHE A 158 3.28 1.86 15.46
CA PHE A 158 2.35 1.54 14.39
C PHE A 158 2.55 2.43 13.16
N ASN A 159 2.65 3.75 13.35
CA ASN A 159 2.84 4.69 12.24
C ASN A 159 4.22 4.50 11.59
N ASN A 160 5.29 4.30 12.37
CA ASN A 160 6.64 4.03 11.87
C ASN A 160 6.69 2.72 11.06
N GLY A 161 6.02 1.67 11.56
CA GLY A 161 5.91 0.38 10.86
C GLY A 161 5.20 0.53 9.52
N LEU A 162 4.05 1.23 9.47
CA LEU A 162 3.35 1.51 8.22
C LEU A 162 4.20 2.33 7.24
N GLN A 163 4.92 3.34 7.73
CA GLN A 163 5.78 4.18 6.89
C GLN A 163 6.93 3.36 6.29
N SER A 164 7.63 2.57 7.10
CA SER A 164 8.73 1.73 6.62
C SER A 164 8.24 0.70 5.59
N LEU A 165 7.09 0.05 5.82
CA LEU A 165 6.51 -0.90 4.86
C LEU A 165 6.11 -0.26 3.53
N GLN A 166 5.62 0.98 3.55
CA GLN A 166 5.32 1.75 2.33
C GLN A 166 6.60 2.12 1.58
N GLN A 167 7.66 2.54 2.28
CA GLN A 167 8.97 2.83 1.67
C GLN A 167 9.62 1.59 1.04
N ARG A 168 9.31 0.41 1.56
CA ARG A 168 9.74 -0.89 1.01
C ARG A 168 8.82 -1.42 -0.10
N TYR A 169 7.75 -0.69 -0.45
CA TYR A 169 6.74 -1.08 -1.44
C TYR A 169 6.03 -2.42 -1.12
N LEU A 170 5.96 -2.81 0.15
CA LEU A 170 5.24 -4.02 0.59
C LEU A 170 3.77 -3.74 0.93
N VAL A 171 3.48 -2.51 1.36
CA VAL A 171 2.13 -2.03 1.68
C VAL A 171 1.78 -0.87 0.74
N GLY A 172 0.67 -1.00 0.02
CA GLY A 172 0.04 0.07 -0.74
C GLY A 172 -0.88 0.91 0.15
N LYS A 173 -1.03 2.18 -0.20
CA LYS A 173 -1.90 3.16 0.46
C LYS A 173 -2.79 3.83 -0.58
N GLN A 174 -4.08 3.53 -0.55
CA GLN A 174 -5.05 4.23 -1.39
C GLN A 174 -5.90 5.17 -0.54
N LYS A 175 -6.34 6.27 -1.16
CA LYS A 175 -7.28 7.21 -0.57
C LYS A 175 -8.60 7.05 -1.32
N GLU A 176 -9.58 6.49 -0.62
CA GLU A 176 -10.98 6.54 -1.01
C GLU A 176 -11.65 7.59 -0.10
N ASP A 177 -12.76 7.25 0.56
CA ASP A 177 -13.34 8.05 1.65
C ASP A 177 -12.45 8.07 2.89
N LYS A 178 -11.65 7.01 3.08
CA LYS A 178 -10.67 6.86 4.16
C LYS A 178 -9.30 6.45 3.59
N VAL A 179 -8.29 6.51 4.44
CA VAL A 179 -6.97 5.95 4.11
C VAL A 179 -7.05 4.43 4.26
N MET A 180 -6.86 3.73 3.15
CA MET A 180 -6.94 2.28 3.07
C MET A 180 -5.57 1.68 2.75
N PHE A 181 -5.27 0.53 3.35
CA PHE A 181 -4.02 -0.19 3.20
C PHE A 181 -4.24 -1.60 2.66
N SER A 182 -3.33 -2.06 1.81
CA SER A 182 -3.32 -3.42 1.26
C SER A 182 -1.89 -3.91 1.03
N LEU A 183 -1.71 -5.23 0.97
CA LEU A 183 -0.47 -5.84 0.46
C LEU A 183 -0.57 -6.05 -1.05
N SER A 184 0.58 -6.15 -1.71
CA SER A 184 0.67 -6.80 -3.04
C SER A 184 0.01 -8.18 -2.98
N SER A 185 -0.74 -8.57 -4.01
CA SER A 185 -1.37 -9.91 -4.09
C SER A 185 -0.34 -11.03 -3.92
N VAL A 186 0.80 -10.93 -4.59
CA VAL A 186 1.88 -11.93 -4.55
C VAL A 186 2.53 -12.01 -3.18
N PHE A 187 2.81 -10.86 -2.55
CA PHE A 187 3.40 -10.84 -1.22
C PHE A 187 2.41 -11.30 -0.15
N ARG A 188 1.13 -10.95 -0.29
CA ARG A 188 0.06 -11.44 0.59
C ARG A 188 -0.01 -12.96 0.60
N GLU A 189 0.03 -13.56 -0.59
CA GLU A 189 -0.03 -15.01 -0.73
C GLU A 189 1.19 -15.69 -0.11
N TYR A 190 2.38 -15.12 -0.30
CA TYR A 190 3.56 -15.56 0.43
C TYR A 190 3.35 -15.50 1.96
N VAL A 191 2.85 -14.39 2.49
CA VAL A 191 2.65 -14.21 3.94
C VAL A 191 1.58 -15.14 4.51
N ARG A 192 0.54 -15.49 3.74
CA ARG A 192 -0.48 -16.47 4.16
C ARG A 192 0.08 -17.88 4.31
N ASN A 193 1.08 -18.21 3.50
CA ASN A 193 1.73 -19.52 3.46
C ASN A 193 3.02 -19.57 4.31
N LEU A 194 3.25 -18.57 5.17
CA LEU A 194 4.28 -18.63 6.21
C LEU A 194 3.82 -19.60 7.31
N ASN A 195 4.23 -20.86 7.19
CA ASN A 195 4.07 -21.86 8.26
C ASN A 195 4.89 -21.49 9.50
#